data_AF-A0A4Z0C0N6-F1
#
_entry.id   AF-A0A4Z0C0N6-F1
#
_cell.length_a   1.000
_cell.length_b   1.000
_cell.length_c   1.000
_cell.angle_alpha   90.00
_cell.angle_beta   90.00
_cell.angle_gamma   90.00
#
_symmetry.space_group_name_H-M   'P 1'
#
loop_
_entity.id
_entity.type
_entity.pdbx_description
1 polymer ?
#
loop_
_entity_poly.entity_id
_entity_poly.type
_entity_poly.pdbx_seq_one_letter_code
_entity_poly.pdbx_strand_id
1 'polypeptide(L)'
;MPDIHIEREHQLGLPKARELAFRWAETAEQKLDMECTYEEGKAEDLVSFTRSGVNGELRVTKDRFELHARLGFLLGAFKDRIETEITNNLDELLGHGDPLQAFDDGVAKHSKKAAHKPAKAPARGAAKAPAKSAAKAKKA
;
A
#
# COMPACT_ATOMS: atom_id res chain seq x y z
N MET A 1 -11.83 -10.69 -11.79
CA MET A 1 -11.15 -10.43 -10.50
C MET A 1 -11.97 -9.35 -9.79
N PRO A 2 -11.98 -9.24 -8.47
CA PRO A 2 -12.65 -8.11 -7.82
C PRO A 2 -11.94 -6.80 -8.20
N ASP A 3 -12.69 -5.86 -8.75
CA ASP A 3 -12.18 -4.58 -9.24
C ASP A 3 -12.70 -3.46 -8.36
N ILE A 4 -11.84 -2.51 -8.01
CA ILE A 4 -12.14 -1.27 -7.31
C ILE A 4 -12.01 -0.13 -8.32
N HIS A 5 -13.02 0.73 -8.36
CA HIS A 5 -13.02 1.95 -9.14
C HIS A 5 -13.48 3.11 -8.26
N ILE A 6 -12.62 4.11 -8.10
CA ILE A 6 -12.88 5.29 -7.26
C ILE A 6 -12.58 6.52 -8.08
N GLU A 7 -13.56 7.43 -8.17
CA GLU A 7 -13.41 8.73 -8.81
C GLU A 7 -13.68 9.83 -7.79
N ARG A 8 -12.77 10.80 -7.65
CA ARG A 8 -12.96 11.96 -6.77
C ARG A 8 -12.56 13.25 -7.44
N GLU A 9 -13.50 14.18 -7.47
CA GLU A 9 -13.28 15.54 -7.93
C GLU A 9 -12.60 16.39 -6.84
N HIS A 10 -11.79 17.35 -7.26
CA HIS A 10 -11.08 18.26 -6.38
C HIS A 10 -10.76 19.59 -7.07
N GLN A 11 -10.38 20.60 -6.27
CA GLN A 11 -10.07 21.95 -6.78
C GLN A 11 -8.56 22.29 -6.66
N LEU A 12 -7.71 21.27 -6.54
CA LEU A 12 -6.26 21.41 -6.33
C LEU A 12 -5.53 22.10 -7.50
N GLY A 13 -5.97 21.83 -8.73
CA GLY A 13 -5.18 22.11 -9.92
C GLY A 13 -4.09 21.05 -10.14
N LEU A 14 -3.63 20.93 -11.39
CA LEU A 14 -2.70 19.87 -11.80
C LEU A 14 -1.37 19.88 -11.01
N PRO A 15 -0.71 21.02 -10.73
CA PRO A 15 0.57 21.00 -10.00
C PRO A 15 0.47 20.38 -8.60
N LYS A 16 -0.57 20.74 -7.84
CA LYS A 16 -0.78 20.19 -6.50
C LYS A 16 -1.26 18.74 -6.54
N ALA A 17 -2.13 18.41 -7.50
CA ALA A 17 -2.60 17.05 -7.69
C ALA A 17 -1.44 16.10 -8.04
N ARG A 18 -0.53 16.54 -8.92
CA ARG A 18 0.71 15.85 -9.28
C ARG A 18 1.59 15.59 -8.06
N GLU A 19 1.87 16.64 -7.28
CA GLU A 19 2.68 16.51 -6.08
C GLU A 19 2.08 15.51 -5.08
N LEU A 20 0.76 15.58 -4.87
CA LEU A 20 0.05 14.65 -3.98
C LEU A 20 0.12 13.21 -4.49
N ALA A 21 -0.04 13.00 -5.80
CA ALA A 21 0.08 11.68 -6.41
C ALA A 21 1.51 11.12 -6.34
N PHE A 22 2.53 11.98 -6.47
CA PHE A 22 3.92 11.59 -6.30
C PHE A 22 4.20 11.11 -4.87
N ARG A 23 3.80 11.90 -3.86
CA ARG A 23 3.91 11.50 -2.44
C ARG A 23 3.15 10.22 -2.14
N TRP A 24 1.98 10.04 -2.77
CA TRP A 24 1.23 8.80 -2.67
C TRP A 24 2.00 7.61 -3.25
N ALA A 25 2.59 7.74 -4.43
CA ALA A 25 3.39 6.69 -5.05
C ALA A 25 4.58 6.29 -4.16
N GLU A 26 5.35 7.27 -3.65
CA GLU A 26 6.47 7.00 -2.72
C GLU A 26 6.00 6.30 -1.45
N THR A 27 4.86 6.73 -0.89
CA THR A 27 4.28 6.11 0.30
C THR A 27 3.85 4.67 0.02
N ALA A 28 3.24 4.43 -1.15
CA ALA A 28 2.81 3.11 -1.56
C ALA A 28 4.01 2.16 -1.70
N GLU A 29 5.11 2.62 -2.32
CA GLU A 29 6.35 1.86 -2.41
C GLU A 29 6.91 1.54 -1.01
N GLN A 30 7.11 2.55 -0.17
CA GLN A 30 7.79 2.39 1.12
C GLN A 30 6.99 1.60 2.16
N LYS A 31 5.66 1.74 2.17
CA LYS A 31 4.81 1.18 3.25
C LYS A 31 4.00 -0.02 2.83
N LEU A 32 3.67 -0.13 1.55
CA LEU A 32 2.81 -1.19 1.03
C LEU A 32 3.58 -2.17 0.16
N ASP A 33 4.89 -1.97 -0.02
CA ASP A 33 5.76 -2.80 -0.86
C ASP A 33 5.19 -2.90 -2.29
N MET A 34 4.79 -1.72 -2.80
CA MET A 34 4.22 -1.57 -4.13
C MET A 34 5.34 -1.24 -5.12
N GLU A 35 5.30 -1.81 -6.32
CA GLU A 35 6.11 -1.33 -7.43
C GLU A 35 5.29 -0.27 -8.16
N CYS A 36 5.79 0.97 -8.24
CA CYS A 36 5.11 2.05 -8.93
C CYS A 36 5.90 2.50 -10.17
N THR A 37 5.18 3.00 -11.17
CA THR A 37 5.73 3.70 -12.33
C THR A 37 4.93 4.97 -12.52
N TYR A 38 5.61 6.11 -12.61
CA TYR A 38 5.00 7.42 -12.73
C TYR A 38 5.25 7.98 -14.13
N GLU A 39 4.19 8.41 -14.80
CA GLU A 39 4.23 9.02 -16.12
C GLU A 39 3.57 10.41 -16.06
N GLU A 40 4.39 11.45 -16.21
CA GLU A 40 3.90 12.83 -16.25
C GLU A 40 3.47 13.24 -17.66
N GLY A 41 2.24 13.76 -17.77
CA GLY A 41 1.71 14.31 -19.01
C GLY A 41 1.49 15.82 -18.95
N LYS A 42 0.94 16.37 -20.04
CA LYS A 42 0.61 17.81 -20.13
C LYS A 42 -0.69 18.17 -19.42
N ALA A 43 -1.65 17.26 -19.43
CA ALA A 43 -3.01 17.47 -18.91
C ALA A 43 -3.38 16.47 -17.81
N GLU A 44 -2.74 15.31 -17.83
CA GLU A 44 -2.95 14.22 -16.88
C GLU A 44 -1.64 13.51 -16.60
N ASP A 45 -1.53 12.91 -15.43
CA ASP A 45 -0.47 11.97 -15.07
C ASP A 45 -1.06 10.60 -14.81
N LEU A 46 -0.24 9.58 -14.96
CA LEU A 46 -0.60 8.19 -14.69
C LEU A 46 0.40 7.59 -13.71
N VAL A 47 -0.11 7.03 -12.63
CA VAL A 47 0.66 6.19 -11.71
C VAL A 47 0.20 4.76 -11.87
N SER A 48 1.00 3.92 -12.51
CA SER A 48 0.78 2.48 -12.56
C SER A 48 1.39 1.84 -11.31
N PHE A 49 0.67 0.93 -10.65
CA PHE A 49 1.16 0.29 -9.44
C PHE A 49 0.80 -1.19 -9.37
N THR A 50 1.72 -2.00 -8.86
CA THR A 50 1.54 -3.46 -8.79
C THR A 50 2.26 -4.08 -7.61
N ARG A 51 1.69 -5.16 -7.08
CA ARG A 51 2.34 -6.10 -6.16
C ARG A 51 1.61 -7.43 -6.19
N SER A 52 2.08 -8.41 -5.40
CA SER A 52 1.35 -9.68 -5.25
C SER A 52 -0.09 -9.44 -4.77
N GLY A 53 -1.05 -9.75 -5.65
CA GLY A 53 -2.48 -9.64 -5.38
C GLY A 53 -3.10 -8.25 -5.60
N VAL A 54 -2.37 -7.26 -6.12
CA VAL A 54 -2.92 -5.95 -6.51
C VAL A 54 -2.27 -5.48 -7.82
N ASN A 55 -3.08 -5.02 -8.76
CA ASN A 55 -2.60 -4.36 -9.99
C ASN A 55 -3.56 -3.22 -10.32
N GLY A 56 -3.06 -2.00 -10.47
CA GLY A 56 -3.92 -0.84 -10.67
C GLY A 56 -3.21 0.36 -11.26
N GLU A 57 -4.01 1.41 -11.47
CA GLU A 57 -3.56 2.70 -11.96
C GLU A 57 -4.30 3.84 -11.23
N LEU A 58 -3.59 4.95 -11.02
CA LEU A 58 -4.14 6.22 -10.55
C LEU A 58 -3.92 7.26 -11.65
N ARG A 59 -5.02 7.74 -12.23
CA ARG A 59 -5.02 8.88 -13.15
C ARG A 59 -5.21 10.16 -12.36
N VAL A 60 -4.41 11.14 -12.69
CA VAL A 60 -4.34 12.43 -12.00
C VAL A 60 -4.59 13.50 -13.02
N THR A 61 -5.63 14.30 -12.80
CA THR A 61 -5.95 15.43 -13.67
C THR A 61 -6.00 16.70 -12.84
N LYS A 62 -6.30 17.83 -13.48
CA LYS A 62 -6.39 19.13 -12.81
C LYS A 62 -7.45 19.14 -11.69
N ASP A 63 -8.53 18.41 -11.88
CA ASP A 63 -9.75 18.49 -11.08
C ASP A 63 -10.27 17.13 -10.63
N ARG A 64 -9.54 16.04 -10.88
CA ARG A 64 -9.97 14.70 -10.52
C ARG A 64 -8.83 13.71 -10.33
N PHE A 65 -9.02 12.83 -9.35
CA PHE A 65 -8.33 11.55 -9.21
C PHE A 65 -9.24 10.40 -9.61
N GLU A 66 -8.72 9.48 -10.43
CA GLU A 66 -9.41 8.26 -10.83
C GLU A 66 -8.50 7.05 -10.55
N LEU A 67 -8.91 6.23 -9.59
CA LEU A 67 -8.18 5.05 -9.14
C LEU A 67 -8.90 3.79 -9.63
N HIS A 68 -8.15 2.93 -10.33
CA HIS A 68 -8.56 1.58 -10.67
C HIS A 68 -7.62 0.59 -10.02
N ALA A 69 -8.15 -0.44 -9.37
CA ALA A 69 -7.33 -1.50 -8.80
C ALA A 69 -8.02 -2.86 -8.90
N ARG A 70 -7.28 -3.85 -9.40
CA ARG A 70 -7.71 -5.23 -9.51
C ARG A 70 -7.09 -6.02 -8.38
N LEU A 71 -7.91 -6.78 -7.67
CA LEU A 71 -7.49 -7.55 -6.50
C LEU A 71 -7.41 -9.04 -6.84
N GLY A 72 -6.36 -9.69 -6.32
CA GLY A 72 -6.24 -11.14 -6.30
C GLY A 72 -7.21 -11.77 -5.29
N PHE A 73 -7.39 -13.09 -5.37
CA PHE A 73 -8.40 -13.84 -4.60
C PHE A 73 -8.43 -13.50 -3.10
N LEU A 74 -7.27 -13.47 -2.43
CA LEU A 74 -7.19 -13.22 -0.99
C LEU A 74 -7.69 -11.81 -0.60
N LEU A 75 -7.24 -10.78 -1.32
CA LEU A 75 -7.63 -9.40 -1.04
C LEU A 75 -9.05 -9.09 -1.54
N GLY A 76 -9.48 -9.81 -2.58
CA GLY A 76 -10.82 -9.71 -3.15
C GLY A 76 -11.94 -9.96 -2.14
N ALA A 77 -11.72 -10.82 -1.14
CA ALA A 77 -12.67 -11.05 -0.05
C ALA A 77 -12.90 -9.81 0.84
N PHE A 78 -12.00 -8.82 0.78
CA PHE A 78 -12.06 -7.57 1.53
C PHE A 78 -12.30 -6.34 0.63
N LYS A 79 -12.67 -6.54 -0.65
CA LYS A 79 -12.84 -5.46 -1.63
C LYS A 79 -13.61 -4.26 -1.06
N ASP A 80 -14.82 -4.48 -0.57
CA ASP A 80 -15.70 -3.38 -0.15
C ASP A 80 -15.13 -2.60 1.02
N ARG A 81 -14.43 -3.28 1.93
CA ARG A 81 -13.70 -2.62 3.03
C ARG A 81 -12.54 -1.79 2.50
N ILE A 82 -11.73 -2.35 1.60
CA ILE A 82 -10.59 -1.64 0.99
C ILE A 82 -11.08 -0.39 0.25
N GLU A 83 -12.12 -0.53 -0.57
CA GLU A 83 -12.73 0.57 -1.33
C GLU A 83 -13.28 1.66 -0.40
N THR A 84 -13.96 1.28 0.68
CA THR A 84 -14.49 2.21 1.69
C THR A 84 -13.37 2.97 2.38
N GLU A 85 -12.29 2.28 2.81
CA GLU A 85 -11.16 2.92 3.47
C GLU A 85 -10.42 3.88 2.53
N ILE A 86 -10.20 3.51 1.27
CA ILE A 86 -9.58 4.40 0.28
C ILE A 86 -10.47 5.62 0.04
N THR A 87 -11.77 5.41 -0.16
CA THR A 87 -12.76 6.47 -0.32
C THR A 87 -12.72 7.45 0.84
N ASN A 88 -12.81 6.96 2.09
CA ASN A 88 -12.84 7.81 3.26
C ASN A 88 -11.55 8.62 3.43
N ASN A 89 -10.39 7.99 3.22
CA ASN A 89 -9.11 8.68 3.29
C ASN A 89 -9.00 9.77 2.22
N LEU A 90 -9.47 9.50 1.00
CA LEU A 90 -9.43 10.46 -0.10
C LEU A 90 -10.40 11.63 0.15
N ASP A 91 -11.61 11.34 0.64
CA ASP A 91 -12.60 12.36 0.98
C ASP A 91 -12.13 13.25 2.14
N GLU A 92 -11.56 12.67 3.19
CA GLU A 92 -10.97 13.43 4.31
C GLU A 92 -9.83 14.31 3.81
N LEU A 93 -8.88 13.72 3.07
CA LEU A 93 -7.73 14.41 2.48
C LEU A 93 -8.13 15.62 1.63
N LEU A 94 -9.10 15.43 0.73
CA LEU A 94 -9.57 16.48 -0.19
C LEU A 94 -10.48 17.50 0.51
N GLY A 95 -11.07 17.16 1.66
CA GLY A 95 -11.85 18.08 2.49
C GLY A 95 -10.99 19.06 3.29
N HIS A 96 -9.67 18.86 3.38
CA HIS A 96 -8.77 19.76 4.09
C HIS A 96 -8.39 20.99 3.26
N GLY A 97 -8.20 22.13 3.93
CA GLY A 97 -7.73 23.37 3.29
C GLY A 97 -6.27 23.28 2.78
N ASP A 98 -5.49 22.36 3.33
CA ASP A 98 -4.16 21.99 2.83
C ASP A 98 -4.01 20.46 2.71
N PRO A 99 -4.38 19.88 1.56
CA PRO A 99 -4.33 18.44 1.36
C PRO A 99 -2.91 17.85 1.39
N LEU A 100 -1.87 18.61 1.01
CA LEU A 100 -0.50 18.09 1.06
C LEU A 100 -0.05 17.86 2.50
N GLN A 101 -0.30 18.82 3.39
CA GLN A 101 -0.01 18.65 4.81
C GLN A 101 -0.88 17.56 5.45
N ALA A 102 -2.17 17.50 5.10
CA ALA A 102 -3.09 16.49 5.61
C ALA A 102 -2.66 15.06 5.23
N PHE A 103 -2.13 14.88 4.02
CA PHE A 103 -1.55 13.61 3.58
C PHE A 103 -0.37 13.20 4.47
N ASP A 104 0.61 14.08 4.65
CA ASP A 104 1.81 13.80 5.45
C ASP A 104 1.44 13.46 6.89
N ASP A 105 0.49 14.19 7.48
CA ASP A 105 -0.01 13.93 8.83
C ASP A 105 -0.73 12.57 8.92
N GLY A 106 -1.56 12.24 7.93
CA GLY A 106 -2.26 10.96 7.84
C GLY A 106 -1.28 9.78 7.74
N VAL A 107 -0.26 9.93 6.89
CA VAL A 107 0.87 9.01 6.71
C VAL A 107 1.63 8.83 8.02
N ALA A 108 1.95 9.92 8.74
CA ALA A 108 2.68 9.87 10.01
C ALA A 108 1.87 9.19 11.12
N LYS A 109 0.57 9.52 11.25
CA LYS A 109 -0.36 8.91 12.22
C LYS A 109 -0.45 7.39 12.02
N HIS A 110 -0.60 6.92 10.78
CA HIS A 110 -0.72 5.50 10.48
C HIS A 110 0.59 4.72 10.63
N SER A 111 1.75 5.34 10.36
CA SER A 111 3.06 4.74 10.64
C SER A 111 3.28 4.47 12.13
N LYS A 112 2.93 5.43 13.00
CA LYS A 112 3.07 5.28 14.46
C LYS A 112 2.13 4.19 15.01
N LYS A 113 0.95 4.02 14.40
CA LYS A 113 -0.02 2.98 14.78
C LYS A 113 0.43 1.57 14.36
N ALA A 114 1.12 1.42 13.22
CA ALA A 114 1.69 0.15 12.77
C ALA A 114 2.87 -0.31 13.65
N ALA A 115 3.69 0.62 14.14
CA ALA A 115 4.81 0.33 15.05
C ALA A 115 4.38 -0.12 16.47
N HIS A 116 3.13 0.11 16.87
CA HIS A 116 2.62 -0.25 18.20
C HIS A 116 1.87 -1.60 18.27
N LYS A 117 1.83 -2.37 17.18
CA LYS A 117 1.24 -3.73 17.20
C LYS A 117 2.36 -4.76 17.16
N PRO A 118 2.72 -5.43 18.28
CA PRO A 118 3.65 -6.54 18.19
C PRO A 118 2.98 -7.64 17.36
N ALA A 119 3.59 -8.00 16.24
CA ALA A 119 3.28 -9.23 15.53
C ALA A 119 3.57 -10.39 16.50
N LYS A 120 2.54 -10.91 17.15
CA LYS A 120 2.64 -12.10 18.00
C LYS A 120 2.91 -13.30 17.07
N ALA A 121 4.18 -13.60 16.84
CA ALA A 121 4.59 -14.85 16.22
C ALA A 121 4.17 -16.03 17.12
N PRO A 122 3.65 -17.14 16.57
CA PRO A 122 3.44 -18.34 17.36
C PRO A 122 4.80 -18.91 17.79
N ALA A 123 4.93 -19.13 19.10
CA ALA A 123 6.10 -19.76 19.71
C ALA A 123 6.36 -21.13 19.05
N ARG A 124 7.46 -21.24 18.30
CA ARG A 124 7.99 -22.55 17.90
C ARG A 124 8.94 -23.01 19.00
N GLY A 125 8.45 -23.96 19.78
CA GLY A 125 9.12 -24.53 20.95
C GLY A 125 10.49 -25.13 20.62
N ALA A 126 11.33 -25.08 21.65
CA ALA A 126 12.67 -25.63 21.69
C ALA A 126 12.71 -27.15 21.46
N ALA A 127 13.73 -27.61 20.74
CA ALA A 127 14.30 -28.93 20.95
C ALA A 127 15.83 -28.86 20.73
N LYS A 128 16.55 -29.32 21.76
CA LYS A 128 18.00 -29.33 21.95
C LYS A 128 18.75 -30.25 20.97
N ALA A 129 20.01 -29.89 20.73
CA ALA A 129 21.12 -30.69 20.19
C ALA A 129 21.35 -32.01 21.00
N PRO A 130 22.23 -32.98 20.61
CA PRO A 130 23.65 -32.73 20.32
C PRO A 130 24.37 -33.64 19.29
N ALA A 131 25.55 -33.18 18.87
CA ALA A 131 26.61 -34.00 18.29
C ALA A 131 27.20 -35.00 19.31
N LYS A 132 27.53 -36.22 18.88
CA LYS A 132 28.55 -37.06 19.54
C LYS A 132 29.32 -37.90 18.51
N SER A 133 30.63 -37.92 18.72
CA SER A 133 31.65 -38.69 18.04
C SER A 133 31.81 -40.09 18.65
N ALA A 134 32.43 -40.98 17.86
CA ALA A 134 33.31 -42.11 18.21
C ALA A 134 32.72 -43.51 18.55
N ALA A 135 33.31 -44.49 17.81
CA ALA A 135 33.89 -45.76 18.28
C ALA A 135 33.11 -47.10 18.14
N LYS A 136 33.57 -47.89 17.15
CA LYS A 136 34.17 -49.25 17.25
C LYS A 136 33.28 -50.51 17.39
N ALA A 137 33.55 -51.45 16.46
CA ALA A 137 33.80 -52.90 16.62
C ALA A 137 32.75 -53.95 16.18
N LYS A 138 33.27 -54.89 15.38
CA LYS A 138 33.11 -56.37 15.38
C LYS A 138 32.07 -57.05 14.46
N LYS A 139 32.65 -57.79 13.49
CA LYS A 139 32.55 -59.25 13.27
C LYS A 139 31.37 -59.78 12.42
N ALA A 140 31.70 -60.20 11.20
CA ALA A 140 31.48 -61.56 10.68
C ALA A 140 32.55 -61.83 9.62
#